data_AF-A0A340WCX0-F1
#
_entry.id   AF-A0A340WCX0-F1
#
_cell.length_a   1.000
_cell.length_b   1.000
_cell.length_c   1.000
_cell.angle_alpha   90.00
_cell.angle_beta   90.00
_cell.angle_gamma   90.00
#
_symmetry.space_group_name_H-M   'P 1'
#
loop_
_entity.id
_entity.type
_entity.pdbx_description
1 polymer ?
#
loop_
_entity_poly.entity_id
_entity_poly.type
_entity_poly.pdbx_seq_one_letter_code
_entity_poly.pdbx_strand_id
1 'polypeptide(L)'
;MPLQVSDYSWQQTTTAVFISVPLRGVSVRDADVFCTENYLKVNCPPFLFEVFLYAPIDDESSKAKIGNDTIVFTLHKKEAAMWETLSLSG
;
A
#
# COMPACT_ATOMS: atom_id res chain seq x y z
N MET A 1 11.41 -17.29 7.12
CA MET A 1 11.53 -15.82 7.13
C MET A 1 10.74 -15.30 5.94
N PRO A 2 9.83 -14.32 6.11
CA PRO A 2 9.13 -13.74 4.98
C PRO A 2 10.09 -12.96 4.08
N LEU A 3 9.88 -12.99 2.77
CA LEU A 3 10.62 -12.24 1.77
C LEU A 3 10.03 -10.83 1.70
N GLN A 4 10.86 -9.81 1.93
CA GLN A 4 10.41 -8.42 1.85
C GLN A 4 10.27 -8.00 0.38
N VAL A 5 9.09 -7.51 -0.01
CA VAL A 5 8.84 -7.02 -1.37
C VAL A 5 9.30 -5.56 -1.45
N SER A 6 10.34 -5.29 -2.23
CA SER A 6 10.81 -3.92 -2.52
C SER A 6 10.40 -3.41 -3.90
N ASP A 7 9.88 -4.29 -4.77
CA ASP A 7 9.45 -3.98 -6.13
C ASP A 7 8.05 -3.31 -6.18
N TYR A 8 7.78 -2.27 -5.40
CA TYR A 8 6.51 -1.53 -5.47
C TYR A 8 6.68 -0.21 -6.22
N SER A 9 5.60 0.24 -6.86
CA SER A 9 5.51 1.56 -7.47
C SER A 9 4.43 2.35 -6.77
N TRP A 10 4.66 3.63 -6.50
CA TRP A 10 3.64 4.49 -5.94
C TRP A 10 3.57 5.80 -6.70
N GLN A 11 2.38 6.35 -6.73
CA GLN A 11 2.04 7.62 -7.35
C GLN A 11 1.12 8.35 -6.40
N GLN A 12 0.99 9.65 -6.59
CA GLN A 12 0.08 10.43 -5.77
C GLN A 12 -0.50 11.58 -6.57
N THR A 13 -1.57 12.09 -6.01
CA THR A 13 -2.21 13.34 -6.36
C THR A 13 -2.25 14.20 -5.10
N THR A 14 -2.76 15.42 -5.22
CA THR A 14 -2.93 16.31 -4.08
C THR A 14 -3.85 15.70 -3.00
N THR A 15 -4.77 14.81 -3.37
CA THR A 15 -5.81 14.28 -2.46
C THR A 15 -5.76 12.76 -2.25
N ALA A 16 -5.00 12.01 -3.06
CA ALA A 16 -4.95 10.55 -2.98
C ALA A 16 -3.57 10.00 -3.33
N VAL A 17 -3.25 8.81 -2.82
CA VAL A 17 -2.03 8.05 -3.09
C VAL A 17 -2.41 6.70 -3.69
N PHE A 18 -1.71 6.33 -4.76
CA PHE A 18 -1.88 5.07 -5.46
C PHE A 18 -0.63 4.23 -5.28
N ILE A 19 -0.73 3.06 -4.66
CA ILE A 19 0.40 2.15 -4.46
C ILE A 19 0.11 0.86 -5.23
N SER A 20 1.02 0.48 -6.12
CA SER A 20 0.95 -0.74 -6.92
C SER A 20 2.05 -1.70 -6.46
N VAL A 21 1.63 -2.83 -5.88
CA VAL A 21 2.51 -3.89 -5.38
C VAL A 21 2.31 -5.13 -6.27
N PRO A 22 3.23 -5.41 -7.20
CA PRO A 22 3.19 -6.62 -8.02
C PRO A 22 3.51 -7.86 -7.16
N LEU A 23 2.58 -8.80 -7.12
CA LEU A 23 2.71 -10.11 -6.51
C LEU A 23 3.26 -11.09 -7.56
N ARG A 24 4.58 -11.06 -7.81
CA ARG A 24 5.19 -11.93 -8.82
C ARG A 24 5.11 -13.41 -8.42
N GLY A 25 4.09 -14.12 -8.92
CA GLY A 25 3.96 -15.57 -8.77
C GLY A 25 3.35 -16.02 -7.44
N VAL A 26 2.60 -15.15 -6.76
CA VAL A 26 1.94 -15.48 -5.48
C VAL A 26 0.44 -15.51 -5.68
N SER A 27 -0.20 -16.57 -5.16
CA SER A 27 -1.65 -16.70 -5.19
C SER A 27 -2.29 -15.57 -4.40
N VAL A 28 -2.90 -14.66 -5.16
CA VAL A 28 -3.70 -13.53 -4.70
C VAL A 28 -4.78 -13.92 -3.67
N ARG A 29 -5.24 -15.18 -3.70
CA ARG A 29 -6.26 -15.72 -2.77
C ARG A 29 -5.83 -15.70 -1.30
N ASP A 30 -4.54 -15.77 -1.02
CA ASP A 30 -3.99 -15.80 0.34
C ASP A 30 -3.35 -14.46 0.74
N ALA A 31 -3.54 -13.41 -0.08
CA ALA A 31 -3.09 -12.07 0.24
C ALA A 31 -4.03 -11.42 1.28
N ASP A 32 -3.52 -11.22 2.49
CA ASP A 32 -4.17 -10.44 3.53
C ASP A 32 -3.70 -8.99 3.46
N VAL A 33 -4.65 -8.06 3.45
CA VAL A 33 -4.39 -6.64 3.31
C VAL A 33 -4.93 -5.93 4.54
N PHE A 34 -4.02 -5.24 5.23
CA PHE A 34 -4.32 -4.44 6.39
C PHE A 34 -3.99 -2.97 6.09
N CYS A 35 -4.99 -2.11 6.22
CA CYS A 35 -4.87 -0.68 5.95
C CYS A 35 -5.46 0.08 7.13
N THR A 36 -4.70 1.03 7.66
CA THR A 36 -5.14 1.97 8.69
C THR A 36 -4.77 3.39 8.28
N GLU A 37 -5.04 4.35 9.15
CA GLU A 37 -4.80 5.76 8.90
C GLU A 37 -3.34 6.05 8.50
N ASN A 38 -2.35 5.43 9.14
CA ASN A 38 -0.92 5.75 8.91
C ASN A 38 -0.08 4.53 8.58
N TYR A 39 -0.70 3.37 8.39
CA TYR A 39 0.03 2.13 8.24
C TYR A 39 -0.67 1.20 7.27
N LEU A 40 0.14 0.62 6.39
CA LEU A 40 -0.33 -0.30 5.37
C LEU A 40 0.56 -1.53 5.39
N LYS A 41 -0.08 -2.69 5.46
CA LYS A 41 0.56 -3.99 5.49
C LYS A 41 -0.15 -4.93 4.55
N VAL A 42 0.65 -5.68 3.80
CA VAL A 42 0.20 -6.71 2.88
C VAL A 42 0.98 -7.97 3.19
N ASN A 43 0.27 -8.98 3.65
CA ASN A 43 0.83 -10.28 3.95
C ASN A 43 0.42 -11.26 2.86
N CYS A 44 1.35 -11.70 2.04
CA CYS A 44 1.12 -12.62 0.95
C CYS A 44 2.20 -13.72 0.97
N PRO A 45 2.09 -14.72 1.86
CA PRO A 45 3.17 -15.65 2.13
C PRO A 45 3.77 -16.29 0.86
N PRO A 46 5.11 -16.33 0.71
CA PRO A 46 6.13 -15.97 1.69
C PRO A 46 6.44 -14.46 1.78
N PHE A 47 5.74 -13.61 1.06
CA PHE A 47 6.03 -12.19 0.92
C PHE A 47 5.33 -11.31 1.96
N LEU A 48 6.02 -10.27 2.43
CA LEU A 48 5.46 -9.25 3.31
C LEU A 48 5.84 -7.87 2.78
N PHE A 49 4.85 -7.00 2.63
CA PHE A 49 5.03 -5.59 2.35
C PHE A 49 4.45 -4.79 3.50
N GLU A 50 5.23 -3.88 4.06
CA GLU A 50 4.86 -3.06 5.20
C GLU A 50 5.37 -1.64 4.97
N VAL A 51 4.50 -0.65 5.15
CA VAL A 51 4.84 0.75 4.96
C VAL A 51 4.08 1.64 5.95
N PHE A 52 4.82 2.50 6.63
CA PHE A 52 4.27 3.56 7.47
C PHE A 52 4.08 4.80 6.60
N LEU A 53 2.84 5.19 6.37
CA LEU A 53 2.50 6.31 5.49
C LEU A 53 3.04 7.62 6.08
N TYR A 54 3.42 8.55 5.19
CA TYR A 54 3.92 9.87 5.58
C TYR A 54 2.92 10.67 6.41
N ALA A 55 1.64 10.62 6.03
CA ALA A 55 0.55 11.35 6.66
C ALA A 55 -0.71 10.48 6.79
N PRO A 56 -1.63 10.83 7.70
CA PRO A 56 -2.88 10.11 7.86
C PRO A 56 -3.75 10.12 6.60
N ILE A 57 -4.26 8.95 6.26
CA ILE A 57 -5.25 8.70 5.22
C ILE A 57 -6.61 8.40 5.85
N ASP A 58 -7.66 8.63 5.07
CA ASP A 58 -9.03 8.28 5.37
C ASP A 58 -9.24 6.83 4.95
N ASP A 59 -9.23 5.91 5.92
CA ASP A 59 -9.36 4.47 5.71
C ASP A 59 -10.76 4.05 5.25
N GLU A 60 -11.81 4.83 5.57
CA GLU A 60 -13.18 4.57 5.10
C GLU A 60 -13.32 4.81 3.58
N SER A 61 -12.71 5.87 3.07
CA SER A 61 -12.73 6.19 1.65
C SER A 61 -11.64 5.45 0.85
N SER A 62 -10.59 4.98 1.54
CA SER A 62 -9.51 4.20 0.94
C SER A 62 -9.94 2.80 0.53
N LYS A 63 -9.40 2.31 -0.57
CA LYS A 63 -9.74 0.99 -1.14
C LYS A 63 -8.51 0.27 -1.62
N ALA A 64 -8.42 -1.02 -1.29
CA ALA A 64 -7.46 -1.93 -1.89
C ALA A 64 -8.16 -2.74 -2.98
N LYS A 65 -7.60 -2.71 -4.18
CA LYS A 65 -8.03 -3.57 -5.29
C LYS A 65 -6.94 -4.58 -5.57
N ILE A 66 -7.33 -5.84 -5.59
CA ILE A 66 -6.42 -6.94 -5.80
C ILE A 66 -6.80 -7.60 -7.14
N GLY A 67 -5.90 -7.66 -8.11
CA GLY A 67 -6.18 -8.27 -9.42
C GLY A 67 -4.97 -8.38 -10.33
N ASN A 68 -4.99 -9.34 -11.27
CA ASN A 68 -3.90 -9.58 -12.23
C ASN A 68 -2.51 -9.63 -11.57
N ASP A 69 -2.38 -10.40 -10.48
CA ASP A 69 -1.11 -10.55 -9.75
C ASP A 69 -0.52 -9.21 -9.25
N THR A 70 -1.36 -8.19 -9.08
CA THR A 70 -0.97 -6.86 -8.60
C THR A 70 -1.99 -6.34 -7.60
N ILE A 71 -1.52 -5.78 -6.50
CA ILE A 71 -2.38 -5.06 -5.57
C ILE A 71 -2.25 -3.58 -5.83
N VAL A 72 -3.39 -2.93 -6.09
CA VAL A 72 -3.50 -1.48 -6.27
C VAL A 72 -4.25 -0.90 -5.09
N PHE A 73 -3.53 -0.14 -4.26
CA PHE A 73 -4.08 0.66 -3.20
C PHE A 73 -4.48 2.03 -3.71
N THR A 74 -5.68 2.46 -3.37
CA THR A 74 -6.17 3.83 -3.56
C THR A 74 -6.42 4.39 -2.18
N LEU A 75 -5.44 5.11 -1.64
CA LEU A 75 -5.49 5.72 -0.33
C LEU A 75 -5.91 7.18 -0.46
N HIS A 76 -6.95 7.60 0.23
CA HIS A 76 -7.41 8.99 0.22
C HIS A 76 -6.76 9.74 1.37
N LYS A 77 -6.06 10.84 1.09
CA LYS A 77 -5.40 11.64 2.12
C LYS A 77 -6.46 12.37 2.94
N LYS A 78 -6.33 12.40 4.27
CA LYS A 78 -7.22 13.23 5.10
C LYS A 78 -7.05 14.72 4.80
N GLU A 79 -5.82 15.12 4.51
CA GLU A 79 -5.47 16.49 4.15
C GLU A 79 -4.83 16.53 2.75
N ALA A 80 -5.27 17.50 1.95
CA ALA A 80 -4.81 17.65 0.58
C ALA A 80 -3.39 18.23 0.53
N ALA A 81 -2.37 17.36 0.59
CA ALA A 81 -0.96 17.72 0.58
C ALA A 81 -0.16 16.80 -0.34
N MET A 82 0.88 17.33 -0.99
CA MET A 82 1.87 16.49 -1.69
C MET A 82 2.83 15.88 -0.68
N TRP A 83 3.03 14.56 -0.77
CA TRP A 83 3.94 13.85 0.12
C TRP A 83 5.32 13.78 -0.52
N GLU A 84 6.36 14.26 0.14
CA GLU A 84 7.72 14.14 -0.40
C GLU A 84 8.18 12.68 -0.47
N THR A 85 7.70 11.85 0.46
CA THR A 85 7.98 10.41 0.53
C THR A 85 6.69 9.62 0.75
N LEU A 86 6.64 8.37 0.30
CA LEU A 86 5.52 7.48 0.62
C LEU A 86 5.47 7.18 2.11
N SER A 87 6.65 6.98 2.68
CA SER A 87 6.83 6.57 4.06
C SER A 87 7.59 7.56 4.91
N LEU A 88 7.32 7.54 6.21
CA LEU A 88 8.20 8.18 7.19
C LEU A 88 9.54 7.43 7.21
N SER A 89 10.52 7.97 6.50
CA SER A 89 11.91 7.51 6.62
C SER A 89 12.42 8.05 7.96
N GLY A 90 12.45 7.21 8.99
CA GLY A 90 13.18 7.48 10.22
C GLY A 90 14.68 7.31 10.02
#